data_AF-A0A5S5CZS1-F1
#
_entry.id   AF-A0A5S5CZS1-F1
#
_cell.length_a   1.000
_cell.length_b   1.000
_cell.length_c   1.000
_cell.angle_alpha   90.00
_cell.angle_beta   90.00
_cell.angle_gamma   90.00
#
_symmetry.space_group_name_H-M   'P 1'
#
loop_
_entity.id
_entity.type
_entity.pdbx_description
1 polymer ?
#
loop_
_entity_poly.entity_id
_entity_poly.type
_entity_poly.pdbx_seq_one_letter_code
_entity_poly.pdbx_strand_id
1 'polypeptide(L)'
;MRDVSDAFLLSTAGISATLLGTFTVGVLFYLNSSLHHARGSGGAADRYMRSGARWVLAAYSLPLLVPMVLVGMGPVWAAASFALLGAALVAATVDTSRRIMARGATHMSPSVAVNEIATTVLVLLLVVLPWAAAGWLPPPSAFVPSLLLALVAAFTSTATVVMYTFDRAEDEAAEMEERRSSAAG
;
A
#
# COMPACT_ATOMS: atom_id res chain seq x y z
N MET A 1 -17.30 -26.23 -9.22
CA MET A 1 -16.28 -25.29 -8.70
C MET A 1 -15.00 -25.54 -9.49
N ARG A 2 -14.35 -24.50 -10.04
CA ARG A 2 -13.03 -24.68 -10.67
C ARG A 2 -11.99 -24.67 -9.56
N ASP A 3 -11.20 -25.73 -9.47
CA ASP A 3 -10.05 -25.76 -8.58
C ASP A 3 -9.01 -24.75 -9.10
N VAL A 4 -8.55 -23.89 -8.20
CA VAL A 4 -7.45 -22.97 -8.49
C VAL A 4 -6.16 -23.77 -8.40
N SER A 5 -5.32 -23.71 -9.44
CA SER A 5 -4.07 -24.44 -9.45
C SER A 5 -3.04 -23.83 -8.49
N ASP A 6 -2.25 -24.68 -7.86
CA ASP A 6 -1.12 -24.24 -7.05
C ASP A 6 -0.18 -23.35 -7.87
N ALA A 7 0.05 -23.69 -9.14
CA ALA A 7 0.87 -22.88 -10.05
C ALA A 7 0.37 -21.42 -10.16
N PHE A 8 -0.94 -21.19 -10.21
CA PHE A 8 -1.50 -19.83 -10.23
C PHE A 8 -1.26 -19.09 -8.91
N LEU A 9 -1.47 -19.77 -7.77
CA LEU A 9 -1.24 -19.20 -6.43
C LEU A 9 0.24 -18.84 -6.24
N LEU A 10 1.14 -19.76 -6.59
CA LEU A 10 2.59 -19.55 -6.52
C LEU A 10 3.04 -18.43 -7.48
N SER A 11 2.47 -18.34 -8.68
CA SER A 11 2.77 -17.25 -9.61
C SER A 11 2.33 -15.90 -9.06
N THR A 12 1.15 -15.83 -8.44
CA THR A 12 0.64 -14.62 -7.79
C THR A 12 1.58 -14.16 -6.65
N ALA A 13 2.06 -15.11 -5.84
CA ALA A 13 3.05 -14.83 -4.81
C ALA A 13 4.38 -14.35 -5.41
N GLY A 14 4.86 -14.96 -6.48
CA GLY A 14 6.09 -14.55 -7.17
C GLY A 14 6.02 -13.14 -7.75
N ILE A 15 4.90 -12.78 -8.38
CA ILE A 15 4.65 -11.40 -8.87
C ILE A 15 4.66 -10.42 -7.70
N SER A 16 3.95 -10.76 -6.61
CA SER A 16 3.89 -9.94 -5.40
C SER A 16 5.26 -9.76 -4.77
N ALA A 17 6.07 -10.82 -4.68
CA ALA A 17 7.43 -10.78 -4.16
C ALA A 17 8.32 -9.84 -4.99
N THR A 18 8.21 -9.91 -6.32
CA THR A 18 9.00 -9.07 -7.23
C THR A 18 8.65 -7.60 -7.10
N LEU A 19 7.34 -7.28 -7.07
CA LEU A 19 6.87 -5.92 -6.90
C LEU A 19 7.23 -5.36 -5.51
N LEU A 20 7.02 -6.13 -4.46
CA LEU A 20 7.38 -5.77 -3.09
C LEU A 20 8.89 -5.54 -2.94
N GLY A 21 9.70 -6.41 -3.53
CA GLY A 21 11.16 -6.29 -3.55
C GLY A 21 11.60 -5.03 -4.28
N THR A 22 11.07 -4.77 -5.47
CA THR A 22 11.36 -3.57 -6.26
C THR A 22 10.97 -2.29 -5.49
N PHE A 23 9.79 -2.29 -4.88
CA PHE A 23 9.34 -1.18 -4.03
C PHE A 23 10.29 -0.95 -2.85
N THR A 24 10.68 -2.03 -2.15
CA THR A 24 11.59 -1.95 -1.00
C THR A 24 12.94 -1.38 -1.40
N VAL A 25 13.51 -1.85 -2.51
CA VAL A 25 14.74 -1.30 -3.08
C VAL A 25 14.57 0.18 -3.41
N GLY A 26 13.48 0.58 -4.07
CA GLY A 26 13.18 1.99 -4.37
C GLY A 26 13.13 2.86 -3.12
N VAL A 27 12.48 2.40 -2.05
CA VAL A 27 12.43 3.11 -0.76
C VAL A 27 13.82 3.24 -0.13
N LEU A 28 14.64 2.19 -0.17
CA LEU A 28 16.02 2.24 0.35
C LEU A 28 16.88 3.23 -0.44
N PHE A 29 16.79 3.22 -1.78
CA PHE A 29 17.48 4.19 -2.62
C PHE A 29 17.02 5.62 -2.33
N TYR A 30 15.71 5.84 -2.14
CA TYR A 30 15.18 7.14 -1.74
C TYR A 30 15.78 7.60 -0.41
N LEU A 31 15.74 6.75 0.63
CA LEU A 31 16.26 7.08 1.96
C LEU A 31 17.78 7.35 1.93
N ASN A 32 18.52 6.65 1.07
CA ASN A 32 19.96 6.82 0.92
C ASN A 32 20.35 7.96 -0.06
N SER A 33 19.38 8.57 -0.74
CA SER A 33 19.67 9.63 -1.72
C SER A 33 20.08 10.94 -1.04
N SER A 34 21.00 11.69 -1.65
CA SER A 34 21.38 13.05 -1.22
C SER A 34 20.18 14.01 -1.19
N LEU A 35 19.14 13.71 -1.97
CA LEU A 35 17.85 14.37 -1.98
C LEU A 35 17.10 14.23 -0.64
N HIS A 36 17.16 13.08 0.04
CA HIS A 36 16.61 12.94 1.40
C HIS A 36 17.43 13.73 2.43
N HIS A 37 18.76 13.73 2.31
CA HIS A 37 19.65 14.47 3.21
C HIS A 37 19.58 16.00 3.03
N ALA A 38 19.41 16.49 1.81
CA ALA A 38 19.31 17.91 1.50
C ALA A 38 17.96 18.52 1.94
N ARG A 39 16.89 17.71 2.00
CA ARG A 39 15.54 18.14 2.38
C ARG A 39 15.36 18.46 3.86
N GLY A 40 16.33 18.10 4.70
CA GLY A 40 16.18 18.18 6.16
C GLY A 40 14.98 17.35 6.65
N SER A 41 14.82 17.19 7.95
CA SER A 41 13.70 16.44 8.53
C SER A 41 12.36 17.18 8.43
N GLY A 42 11.95 17.58 7.22
CA GLY A 42 10.65 18.18 6.92
C GLY A 42 9.55 17.17 7.26
N GLY A 43 9.11 17.17 8.52
CA GLY A 43 8.41 16.03 9.11
C GLY A 43 7.12 15.60 8.41
N ALA A 44 6.51 16.44 7.57
CA ALA A 44 5.30 16.07 6.84
C ALA A 44 5.55 15.04 5.73
N ALA A 45 6.60 15.21 4.92
CA ALA A 45 6.92 14.34 3.77
C ALA A 45 7.43 12.96 4.24
N ASP A 46 8.35 12.94 5.21
CA ASP A 46 8.86 11.70 5.82
C ASP A 46 7.75 10.87 6.45
N ARG A 47 6.77 11.52 7.08
CA ARG A 47 5.63 10.83 7.70
C ARG A 47 4.69 10.24 6.65
N TYR A 48 4.43 10.94 5.54
CA TYR A 48 3.60 10.41 4.46
C TYR A 48 4.27 9.20 3.81
N MET A 49 5.56 9.31 3.46
CA MET A 49 6.30 8.20 2.87
C MET A 49 6.38 6.99 3.81
N ARG A 50 6.65 7.20 5.11
CA ARG A 50 6.68 6.11 6.09
C ARG A 50 5.30 5.46 6.27
N SER A 51 4.21 6.23 6.25
CA SER A 51 2.84 5.71 6.33
C SER A 51 2.47 4.93 5.07
N GLY A 52 2.71 5.51 3.89
CA GLY A 52 2.48 4.89 2.60
C GLY A 52 3.30 3.61 2.42
N ALA A 53 4.58 3.61 2.79
CA ALA A 53 5.42 2.42 2.74
C ALA A 53 4.91 1.31 3.65
N ARG A 54 4.51 1.62 4.89
CA ARG A 54 3.90 0.62 5.80
C ARG A 54 2.63 0.03 5.21
N TRP A 55 1.79 0.87 4.61
CA TRP A 55 0.55 0.42 3.98
C TRP A 55 0.82 -0.48 2.76
N VAL A 56 1.73 -0.07 1.86
CA VAL A 56 2.13 -0.86 0.69
C VAL A 56 2.74 -2.21 1.09
N LEU A 57 3.61 -2.23 2.11
CA LEU A 57 4.17 -3.47 2.67
C LEU A 57 3.06 -4.39 3.20
N ALA A 58 2.10 -3.85 3.95
CA ALA A 58 0.97 -4.61 4.45
C ALA A 58 0.08 -5.14 3.32
N ALA A 59 -0.20 -4.33 2.30
CA ALA A 59 -1.04 -4.73 1.17
C ALA A 59 -0.40 -5.83 0.33
N TYR A 60 0.90 -5.73 0.01
CA TYR A 60 1.64 -6.78 -0.73
C TYR A 60 1.87 -8.06 0.09
N SER A 61 1.85 -7.98 1.43
CA SER A 61 2.01 -9.18 2.26
C SER A 61 0.88 -10.20 2.05
N LEU A 62 -0.34 -9.75 1.72
CA LEU A 62 -1.48 -10.62 1.45
C LEU A 62 -1.29 -11.50 0.21
N PRO A 63 -1.12 -10.94 -1.01
CA PRO A 63 -0.94 -11.73 -2.23
C PRO A 63 0.44 -12.41 -2.30
N LEU A 64 1.36 -12.08 -1.39
CA LEU A 64 2.60 -12.82 -1.20
C LEU A 64 2.42 -14.04 -0.29
N LEU A 65 2.01 -13.85 0.96
CA LEU A 65 2.08 -14.89 1.99
C LEU A 65 0.87 -15.83 1.94
N VAL A 66 -0.34 -15.32 1.67
CA VAL A 66 -1.54 -16.16 1.71
C VAL A 66 -1.50 -17.27 0.66
N PRO A 67 -1.07 -17.04 -0.60
CA PRO A 67 -0.90 -18.12 -1.57
C PRO A 67 0.17 -19.14 -1.15
N MET A 68 1.27 -18.70 -0.53
CA MET A 68 2.31 -19.60 0.00
C MET A 68 1.76 -20.52 1.09
N VAL A 69 0.98 -19.96 2.02
CA VAL A 69 0.37 -20.72 3.12
C VAL A 69 -0.72 -21.64 2.60
N LEU A 70 -1.54 -21.20 1.61
CA LEU A 70 -2.54 -22.04 0.96
C LEU A 70 -1.91 -23.32 0.40
N VAL A 71 -0.81 -23.18 -0.35
CA VAL A 71 -0.13 -24.31 -1.00
C VAL A 71 0.65 -25.15 0.02
N GLY A 72 1.35 -24.52 0.96
CA GLY A 72 2.26 -25.23 1.87
C GLY A 72 1.62 -25.79 3.14
N MET A 73 0.54 -25.18 3.64
CA MET A 73 -0.05 -25.49 4.96
C MET A 73 -1.56 -25.71 4.90
N GLY A 74 -2.20 -25.42 3.76
CA GLY A 74 -3.62 -25.65 3.54
C GLY A 74 -4.56 -24.53 4.02
N PRO A 75 -5.88 -24.71 3.84
CA PRO A 75 -6.87 -23.63 3.94
C PRO A 75 -7.03 -23.02 5.33
N VAL A 76 -6.89 -23.81 6.40
CA VAL A 76 -7.07 -23.33 7.78
C VAL A 76 -6.02 -22.28 8.14
N TRP A 77 -4.75 -22.59 7.87
CA TRP A 77 -3.64 -21.68 8.13
C TRP A 77 -3.67 -20.46 7.20
N ALA A 78 -4.11 -20.65 5.96
CA ALA A 78 -4.31 -19.55 5.03
C ALA A 78 -5.41 -18.58 5.48
N ALA A 79 -6.54 -19.10 5.95
CA ALA A 79 -7.63 -18.30 6.48
C ALA A 79 -7.18 -17.49 7.72
N ALA A 80 -6.43 -18.13 8.63
CA ALA A 80 -5.84 -17.45 9.78
C ALA A 80 -4.83 -16.37 9.37
N SER A 81 -3.94 -16.67 8.42
CA SER A 81 -2.94 -15.73 7.91
C SER A 81 -3.59 -14.54 7.20
N PHE A 82 -4.61 -14.81 6.38
CA PHE A 82 -5.39 -13.78 5.71
C PHE A 82 -6.11 -12.88 6.71
N ALA A 83 -6.74 -13.44 7.74
CA ALA A 83 -7.39 -12.65 8.79
C ALA A 83 -6.40 -11.75 9.53
N LEU A 84 -5.23 -12.29 9.91
CA LEU A 84 -4.19 -11.54 10.61
C LEU A 84 -3.63 -10.39 9.74
N LEU A 85 -3.23 -10.69 8.51
CA LEU A 85 -2.68 -9.70 7.59
C LEU A 85 -3.73 -8.68 7.15
N GLY A 86 -4.97 -9.12 6.95
CA GLY A 86 -6.12 -8.26 6.67
C GLY A 86 -6.39 -7.29 7.82
N ALA A 87 -6.34 -7.76 9.07
CA ALA A 87 -6.46 -6.90 10.24
C ALA A 87 -5.30 -5.88 10.34
N ALA A 88 -4.07 -6.29 10.03
CA ALA A 88 -2.93 -5.38 9.97
C ALA A 88 -3.11 -4.31 8.87
N LEU A 89 -3.62 -4.69 7.70
CA LEU A 89 -3.93 -3.76 6.62
C LEU A 89 -5.04 -2.77 7.02
N VAL A 90 -6.10 -3.24 7.65
CA VAL A 90 -7.16 -2.38 8.21
C VAL A 90 -6.58 -1.40 9.23
N ALA A 91 -5.73 -1.87 10.15
CA ALA A 91 -5.08 -1.02 11.14
C ALA A 91 -4.20 0.05 10.47
N ALA A 92 -3.46 -0.30 9.42
CA ALA A 92 -2.66 0.65 8.64
C ALA A 92 -3.51 1.70 7.91
N THR A 93 -4.66 1.29 7.35
CA THR A 93 -5.63 2.21 6.74
C THR A 93 -6.19 3.16 7.79
N VAL A 94 -6.64 2.65 8.94
CA VAL A 94 -7.19 3.47 10.04
C VAL A 94 -6.14 4.44 10.59
N ASP A 95 -4.87 4.04 10.75
CA ASP A 95 -3.80 4.95 11.16
C ASP A 95 -3.61 6.10 10.16
N THR A 96 -3.73 5.80 8.86
CA THR A 96 -3.66 6.80 7.79
C THR A 96 -4.83 7.78 7.87
N SER A 97 -6.07 7.28 7.99
CA SER A 97 -7.27 8.11 8.13
C SER A 97 -7.21 9.02 9.37
N ARG A 98 -6.83 8.46 10.53
CA ARG A 98 -6.73 9.21 11.80
C ARG A 98 -5.72 10.33 11.70
N ARG A 99 -4.56 10.09 11.07
CA ARG A 99 -3.53 11.12 10.88
C ARG A 99 -3.99 12.25 9.97
N ILE A 100 -4.75 11.93 8.91
CA ILE A 100 -5.35 12.93 8.02
C ILE A 100 -6.33 13.81 8.80
N MET A 101 -7.24 13.19 9.57
CA MET A 101 -8.23 13.92 10.37
C MET A 101 -7.61 14.79 11.48
N ALA A 102 -6.59 14.29 12.18
CA ALA A 102 -5.93 15.01 13.28
C ALA A 102 -5.19 16.28 12.84
N ARG A 103 -4.88 16.45 11.55
CA ARG A 103 -4.21 17.65 11.01
C ARG A 103 -5.17 18.76 10.57
N GLY A 104 -6.46 18.61 10.84
CA GLY A 104 -7.48 19.62 10.57
C GLY A 104 -8.23 19.33 9.27
N ALA A 105 -9.48 18.90 9.41
CA ALA A 105 -10.42 18.70 8.30
C ALA A 105 -10.73 19.99 7.51
N THR A 106 -10.29 21.16 7.98
CA THR A 106 -10.57 22.47 7.40
C THR A 106 -9.83 22.75 6.07
N HIS A 107 -8.87 21.92 5.68
CA HIS A 107 -8.16 22.02 4.38
C HIS A 107 -8.13 20.71 3.58
N MET A 108 -9.01 19.74 3.88
CA MET A 108 -9.05 18.52 3.05
C MET A 108 -9.65 18.83 1.68
N SER A 109 -8.80 18.80 0.64
CA SER A 109 -9.27 18.78 -0.74
C SER A 109 -10.28 17.64 -0.93
N PRO A 110 -11.39 17.85 -1.67
CA PRO A 110 -12.36 16.81 -1.98
C PRO A 110 -11.71 15.53 -2.54
N SER A 111 -10.60 15.66 -3.28
CA SER A 111 -9.86 14.54 -3.84
C SER A 111 -9.24 13.63 -2.76
N VAL A 112 -8.74 14.20 -1.67
CA VAL A 112 -8.14 13.44 -0.56
C VAL A 112 -9.22 12.66 0.20
N ALA A 113 -10.38 13.29 0.43
CA ALA A 113 -11.51 12.63 1.08
C ALA A 113 -12.07 11.46 0.25
N VAL A 114 -12.24 11.66 -1.07
CA VAL A 114 -12.70 10.61 -1.98
C VAL A 114 -11.71 9.44 -2.03
N ASN A 115 -10.41 9.72 -2.11
CA ASN A 115 -9.40 8.68 -2.10
C ASN A 115 -9.45 7.87 -0.80
N GLU A 116 -9.52 8.52 0.36
CA GLU A 116 -9.55 7.83 1.66
C GLU A 116 -10.79 6.92 1.80
N ILE A 117 -11.96 7.41 1.37
CA ILE A 117 -13.19 6.61 1.35
C ILE A 117 -13.05 5.43 0.40
N ALA A 118 -12.56 5.67 -0.82
CA ALA A 118 -12.37 4.62 -1.81
C ALA A 118 -11.39 3.55 -1.33
N THR A 119 -10.25 3.94 -0.75
CA THR A 119 -9.26 3.02 -0.18
C THR A 119 -9.85 2.24 1.00
N THR A 120 -10.60 2.89 1.88
CA THR A 120 -11.25 2.23 3.02
C THR A 120 -12.28 1.20 2.56
N VAL A 121 -13.16 1.57 1.61
CA VAL A 121 -14.14 0.65 1.02
C VAL A 121 -13.45 -0.51 0.33
N LEU A 122 -12.40 -0.26 -0.45
CA LEU A 122 -11.63 -1.29 -1.13
C LEU A 122 -11.02 -2.29 -0.15
N VAL A 123 -10.43 -1.81 0.95
CA VAL A 123 -9.86 -2.66 2.01
C VAL A 123 -10.95 -3.49 2.69
N LEU A 124 -12.11 -2.91 2.99
CA LEU A 124 -13.24 -3.64 3.57
C LEU A 124 -13.74 -4.74 2.63
N LEU A 125 -13.93 -4.44 1.34
CA LEU A 125 -14.32 -5.42 0.33
C LEU A 125 -13.30 -6.56 0.26
N LEU A 126 -12.01 -6.23 0.17
CA LEU A 126 -10.91 -7.18 0.17
C LEU A 126 -10.98 -8.12 1.38
N VAL A 127 -11.18 -7.60 2.60
CA VAL A 127 -11.16 -8.42 3.82
C VAL A 127 -12.39 -9.31 3.92
N VAL A 128 -13.56 -8.82 3.51
CA VAL A 128 -14.85 -9.51 3.69
C VAL A 128 -15.11 -10.56 2.61
N LEU A 129 -14.64 -10.34 1.39
CA LEU A 129 -14.94 -11.17 0.22
C LEU A 129 -14.77 -12.70 0.43
N PRO A 130 -13.66 -13.20 1.01
CA PRO A 130 -13.46 -14.64 1.13
C PRO A 130 -14.52 -15.29 2.04
N TRP A 131 -14.91 -14.58 3.09
CA TRP A 131 -15.88 -15.03 4.08
C TRP A 131 -17.31 -14.89 3.58
N ALA A 132 -17.62 -13.78 2.91
CA ALA A 132 -18.95 -13.56 2.34
C ALA A 132 -19.27 -14.58 1.23
N ALA A 133 -18.27 -15.00 0.46
CA ALA A 133 -18.45 -15.94 -0.63
C ALA A 133 -18.53 -17.41 -0.19
N ALA A 134 -17.90 -17.78 0.94
CA ALA A 134 -17.71 -19.19 1.29
C ALA A 134 -17.77 -19.54 2.78
N GLY A 135 -18.20 -18.62 3.64
CA GLY A 135 -18.38 -18.85 5.07
C GLY A 135 -17.07 -18.86 5.87
N TRP A 136 -17.04 -19.62 6.97
CA TRP A 136 -15.97 -19.58 7.98
C TRP A 136 -14.67 -20.27 7.57
N LEU A 137 -14.69 -21.13 6.56
CA LEU A 137 -13.49 -21.81 6.07
C LEU A 137 -13.43 -21.71 4.54
N PRO A 138 -13.03 -20.55 3.99
CA PRO A 138 -13.10 -20.32 2.56
C PRO A 138 -12.19 -21.30 1.79
N PRO A 139 -12.65 -21.87 0.66
CA PRO A 139 -11.78 -22.63 -0.22
C PRO A 139 -10.75 -21.70 -0.88
N PRO A 140 -9.63 -22.23 -1.41
CA PRO A 140 -8.57 -21.42 -2.03
C PRO A 140 -9.07 -20.41 -3.08
N SER A 141 -10.07 -20.79 -3.87
CA SER A 141 -10.67 -19.95 -4.91
C SER A 141 -11.39 -18.70 -4.38
N ALA A 142 -11.88 -18.73 -3.13
CA ALA A 142 -12.55 -17.59 -2.51
C ALA A 142 -11.59 -16.47 -2.11
N PHE A 143 -10.30 -16.77 -1.94
CA PHE A 143 -9.28 -15.75 -1.64
C PHE A 143 -8.81 -15.00 -2.88
N VAL A 144 -8.89 -15.60 -4.07
CA VAL A 144 -8.32 -15.04 -5.31
C VAL A 144 -8.78 -13.60 -5.60
N PRO A 145 -10.08 -13.26 -5.51
CA PRO A 145 -10.53 -11.88 -5.76
C PRO A 145 -9.86 -10.89 -4.81
N SER A 146 -9.80 -11.20 -3.51
CA SER A 146 -9.15 -10.37 -2.50
C SER A 146 -7.66 -10.21 -2.76
N LEU A 147 -6.97 -11.28 -3.17
CA LEU A 147 -5.54 -11.23 -3.48
C LEU A 147 -5.25 -10.36 -4.70
N LEU A 148 -6.07 -10.44 -5.74
CA LEU A 148 -5.94 -9.59 -6.94
C LEU A 148 -6.24 -8.13 -6.61
N LEU A 149 -7.27 -7.87 -5.81
CA LEU A 149 -7.58 -6.51 -5.32
C LEU A 149 -6.42 -5.95 -4.47
N ALA A 150 -5.84 -6.77 -3.58
CA ALA A 150 -4.69 -6.39 -2.77
C ALA A 150 -3.50 -6.00 -3.66
N LEU A 151 -3.22 -6.82 -4.68
CA LEU A 151 -2.13 -6.63 -5.61
C LEU A 151 -2.28 -5.31 -6.38
N VAL A 152 -3.46 -5.06 -6.96
CA VAL A 152 -3.76 -3.83 -7.69
C VAL A 152 -3.68 -2.62 -6.76
N ALA A 153 -4.28 -2.70 -5.56
CA ALA A 153 -4.26 -1.60 -4.61
C ALA A 153 -2.83 -1.26 -4.15
N ALA A 154 -2.02 -2.27 -3.86
CA ALA A 154 -0.62 -2.09 -3.47
C ALA A 154 0.20 -1.48 -4.62
N PHE A 155 -0.04 -1.92 -5.86
CA PHE A 155 0.63 -1.38 -7.04
C PHE A 155 0.26 0.09 -7.30
N THR A 156 -1.04 0.42 -7.28
CA THR A 156 -1.50 1.79 -7.45
C THR A 156 -0.96 2.69 -6.34
N SER A 157 -1.00 2.24 -5.08
CA SER A 157 -0.43 3.00 -3.96
C SER A 157 1.08 3.18 -4.10
N THR A 158 1.80 2.20 -4.64
CA THR A 158 3.23 2.33 -4.95
C THR A 158 3.45 3.43 -5.99
N ALA A 159 2.70 3.43 -7.09
CA ALA A 159 2.77 4.47 -8.11
C ALA A 159 2.47 5.85 -7.53
N THR A 160 1.46 5.98 -6.67
CA THR A 160 1.13 7.24 -5.99
C THR A 160 2.26 7.73 -5.09
N VAL A 161 2.91 6.84 -4.32
CA VAL A 161 4.06 7.21 -3.48
C VAL A 161 5.23 7.70 -4.34
N VAL A 162 5.49 7.03 -5.47
CA VAL A 162 6.55 7.42 -6.40
C VAL A 162 6.24 8.78 -7.04
N MET A 163 5.05 8.97 -7.61
CA MET A 163 4.66 10.25 -8.22
C MET A 163 4.73 11.40 -7.21
N TYR A 164 4.23 11.21 -5.99
CA TYR A 164 4.33 12.21 -4.93
C TYR A 164 5.79 12.63 -4.64
N THR A 165 6.75 11.69 -4.74
CA THR A 165 8.16 12.03 -4.53
C THR A 165 8.77 12.83 -5.68
N PHE A 166 8.26 12.65 -6.92
CA PHE A 166 8.67 13.41 -8.09
C PHE A 166 8.04 14.81 -8.12
N ASP A 167 6.71 14.92 -7.97
CA ASP A 167 5.99 16.21 -7.97
C ASP A 167 6.61 17.18 -6.94
N ARG A 168 6.92 16.68 -5.74
CA ARG A 168 7.59 17.49 -4.72
C ARG A 168 8.99 17.94 -5.09
N ALA A 169 9.73 17.13 -5.85
CA ALA A 169 11.07 17.51 -6.29
C ALA A 169 11.01 18.67 -7.30
N GLU A 170 9.96 18.71 -8.13
CA GLU A 170 9.70 19.80 -9.07
C GLU A 170 9.30 21.09 -8.34
N ASP A 171 8.36 21.01 -7.38
CA ASP A 171 7.93 22.16 -6.57
C ASP A 171 9.12 22.82 -5.84
N GLU A 172 10.00 22.00 -5.24
CA GLU A 172 11.19 22.48 -4.51
C GLU A 172 12.21 23.15 -5.45
N ALA A 173 12.39 22.63 -6.67
CA ALA A 173 13.27 23.23 -7.66
C ALA A 173 12.77 24.60 -8.10
N ALA A 174 11.46 24.73 -8.33
CA ALA A 174 10.81 26.00 -8.68
C ALA A 174 10.94 27.05 -7.57
N GLU A 175 10.69 26.68 -6.30
CA GLU A 175 10.89 27.60 -5.16
C GLU A 175 12.34 28.09 -5.04
N MET A 176 13.32 27.20 -5.29
CA MET A 176 14.74 27.56 -5.21
C MET A 176 15.16 28.54 -6.31
N GLU A 177 14.58 28.40 -7.51
CA GLU A 177 14.77 29.32 -8.64
C GLU A 177 14.14 30.69 -8.37
N GLU A 178 12.93 30.74 -7.83
CA GLU A 178 12.25 31.98 -7.43
C GLU A 178 13.05 32.74 -6.36
N ARG A 179 13.57 32.04 -5.34
CA ARG A 179 14.43 32.66 -4.32
C ARG A 179 15.74 33.20 -4.89
N ARG A 180 16.34 32.52 -5.86
CA ARG A 180 17.55 33.03 -6.54
C ARG A 180 17.25 34.25 -7.38
N SER A 181 16.12 34.27 -8.09
CA SER A 181 15.67 35.42 -8.88
C SER A 181 15.41 36.63 -7.98
N SER A 182 14.72 36.44 -6.84
CA SER A 182 14.43 37.49 -5.86
C SER A 182 15.67 38.02 -5.13
N ALA A 183 16.76 37.25 -5.03
CA ALA A 183 18.00 37.70 -4.39
C ALA A 183 18.95 38.44 -5.36
N ALA A 184 18.68 38.38 -6.67
CA ALA A 184 19.50 38.97 -7.71
C ALA A 184 18.96 40.31 -8.26
N GLY A 185 17.75 40.72 -7.86
CA GLY A 185 17.13 42.02 -8.16
C GLY A 185 17.11 42.93 -6.95
#